data_AF-A0A8H6KNQ7-F1
#
_entry.id   AF-A0A8H6KNQ7-F1
#
_cell.length_a   1.000
_cell.length_b   1.000
_cell.length_c   1.000
_cell.angle_alpha   90.00
_cell.angle_beta   90.00
_cell.angle_gamma   90.00
#
_symmetry.space_group_name_H-M   'P 1'
#
loop_
_entity.id
_entity.type
_entity.pdbx_description
1 polymer ?
#
loop_
_entity_poly.entity_id
_entity_poly.type
_entity_poly.pdbx_seq_one_letter_code
_entity_poly.pdbx_strand_id
1 'polypeptide(L)'
;MKIPAFILSAAGAVSALTIAEINGNRFLSPYKDQSVTNVTGLVLAKGPNGVWIRSTTPDDDDATSEAVYVYGSSVGNSLTVGDLITLDGKIQEYRSTATYIYLTEISSPTNVVVVSKGNEVTPLVIGADTSAPPTEQYTSLDGGDVYGVPNAAATISAANPVLDPKSYGFDFWESLSGELVTVKNPVAVTRPNQYGDTWVVGDWPTTGRNSHGGITMTAKDSNPEAIVIGSPLDGTKNPESKMGDQLAEITGVVTYAFGFYRILPLTAVKFVKESVNDAPPTSLVSKGDCRGITVGAYNVENLAPTSAHLPAVAAHIVDYMKTPDLIFVQEVQDNTGPTNNGVVSSNITLSTLTAAIETQTNGSAVYDFVVVDPVDGKDGGQPGGNIRVAYLYRPDVVELWKPNPGGSLDANEVLPGPELKYNPGRIEPTSSAWDASRKPLVAAWRAINGPQKKIFFTVNVHFGSKGGSSSLHGDPRPPNNGGVDDRIAQAELAGDFIGQILAADPNARIIAGGDFNEFTFVEPLKVFTSKSGLVDLDEVVGIPPVERYTYVYDMNAQQLDHMFVSPALAKANQTQYEHVHINSWELYDDLVSDHDPSVALFNVCGC
;
A
#
# COMPACT_ATOMS: atom_id res chain seq x y z
N MET A 1 81.22 25.18 -2.68
CA MET A 1 80.82 23.84 -3.16
C MET A 1 79.65 23.34 -2.31
N LYS A 2 78.41 23.63 -2.74
CA LYS A 2 77.18 23.01 -2.24
C LYS A 2 76.20 23.00 -3.40
N ILE A 3 75.89 21.82 -3.91
CA ILE A 3 74.97 21.58 -5.03
C ILE A 3 73.56 21.48 -4.43
N PRO A 4 72.54 22.19 -4.93
CA PRO A 4 71.17 21.94 -4.51
C PRO A 4 70.64 20.74 -5.29
N ALA A 5 70.17 19.72 -4.56
CA ALA A 5 69.42 18.61 -5.13
C ALA A 5 68.00 19.08 -5.43
N PHE A 6 67.62 19.11 -6.70
CA PHE A 6 66.23 19.19 -7.13
C PHE A 6 65.59 17.81 -6.89
N ILE A 7 64.61 17.74 -5.99
CA ILE A 7 63.71 16.60 -5.89
C ILE A 7 62.68 16.78 -7.00
N LEU A 8 62.79 15.97 -8.05
CA LEU A 8 61.81 15.84 -9.11
C LEU A 8 60.61 15.08 -8.53
N SER A 9 59.49 15.76 -8.30
CA SER A 9 58.22 15.10 -8.00
C SER A 9 57.78 14.34 -9.26
N ALA A 10 57.83 13.01 -9.21
CA ALA A 10 57.21 12.17 -10.21
C ALA A 10 55.70 12.43 -10.18
N ALA A 11 55.19 13.10 -11.21
CA ALA A 11 53.76 13.14 -11.49
C ALA A 11 53.32 11.70 -11.77
N GLY A 12 52.65 11.08 -10.80
CA GLY A 12 51.94 9.83 -11.04
C GLY A 12 50.94 10.06 -12.17
N ALA A 13 50.88 9.11 -13.11
CA ALA A 13 49.81 9.08 -14.10
C ALA A 13 48.48 9.01 -13.34
N VAL A 14 47.73 10.11 -13.33
CA VAL A 14 46.36 10.14 -12.85
C VAL A 14 45.56 9.38 -13.93
N SER A 15 45.06 8.18 -13.62
CA SER A 15 44.09 7.54 -14.51
C SER A 15 42.87 8.44 -14.63
N ALA A 16 42.26 8.52 -15.81
CA ALA A 16 40.99 9.21 -15.96
C ALA A 16 39.96 8.51 -15.07
N LEU A 17 39.21 9.31 -14.29
CA LEU A 17 38.20 8.81 -13.36
C LEU A 17 37.04 8.17 -14.14
N THR A 18 36.68 6.94 -13.82
CA THR A 18 35.56 6.24 -14.47
C THR A 18 34.22 6.65 -13.87
N ILE A 19 33.12 6.35 -14.58
CA ILE A 19 31.77 6.58 -14.04
C ILE A 19 31.49 5.66 -12.84
N ALA A 20 31.94 4.40 -12.89
CA ALA A 20 31.84 3.49 -11.75
C ALA A 20 32.58 4.01 -10.50
N GLU A 21 33.77 4.62 -10.66
CA GLU A 21 34.48 5.26 -9.54
C GLU A 21 33.72 6.49 -9.01
N ILE A 22 33.09 7.27 -9.89
CA ILE A 22 32.25 8.42 -9.50
C ILE A 22 31.07 7.96 -8.66
N ASN A 23 30.34 6.94 -9.10
CA ASN A 23 29.19 6.43 -8.35
C ASN A 23 29.66 5.74 -7.05
N GLY A 24 30.66 4.86 -7.14
CA GLY A 24 31.12 4.03 -6.04
C GLY A 24 30.09 2.97 -5.65
N ASN A 25 30.47 2.10 -4.71
CA ASN A 25 29.65 0.95 -4.30
C ASN A 25 28.73 1.24 -3.10
N ARG A 26 28.23 2.46 -3.02
CA ARG A 26 27.39 2.98 -1.92
C ARG A 26 26.36 3.97 -2.50
N PHE A 27 25.36 4.33 -1.70
CA PHE A 27 24.32 5.29 -2.08
C PHE A 27 24.80 6.74 -2.24
N LEU A 28 25.99 7.07 -1.73
CA LEU A 28 26.61 8.38 -1.92
C LEU A 28 27.98 8.22 -2.58
N SER A 29 28.22 9.06 -3.58
CA SER A 29 29.47 9.15 -4.29
C SER A 29 30.66 9.43 -3.35
N PRO A 30 31.79 8.71 -3.50
CA PRO A 30 33.04 9.08 -2.83
C PRO A 30 33.62 10.42 -3.32
N TYR A 31 33.10 10.95 -4.43
CA TYR A 31 33.49 12.22 -5.02
C TYR A 31 32.47 13.33 -4.79
N LYS A 32 31.48 13.13 -3.91
CA LYS A 32 30.53 14.16 -3.51
C LYS A 32 31.20 15.53 -3.29
N ASP A 33 30.64 16.55 -3.93
CA ASP A 33 31.11 17.94 -3.91
C ASP A 33 32.48 18.21 -4.57
N GLN A 34 33.10 17.21 -5.19
CA GLN A 34 34.38 17.37 -5.89
C GLN A 34 34.16 17.68 -7.38
N SER A 35 35.13 18.40 -7.95
CA SER A 35 35.22 18.57 -9.40
C SER A 35 35.92 17.37 -10.02
N VAL A 36 35.37 16.88 -11.12
CA VAL A 36 35.92 15.79 -11.92
C VAL A 36 36.23 16.31 -13.32
N THR A 37 37.25 15.75 -13.95
CA THR A 37 37.72 16.18 -15.27
C THR A 37 37.93 14.99 -16.19
N ASN A 38 37.68 15.18 -17.49
CA ASN A 38 37.89 14.19 -18.53
C ASN A 38 37.11 12.87 -18.28
N VAL A 39 35.90 12.99 -17.73
CA VAL A 39 34.97 11.86 -17.60
C VAL A 39 34.51 11.49 -19.00
N THR A 40 34.63 10.21 -19.38
CA THR A 40 34.22 9.72 -20.70
C THR A 40 32.95 8.91 -20.58
N GLY A 41 31.95 9.16 -21.43
CA GLY A 41 30.73 8.36 -21.44
C GLY A 41 29.94 8.42 -22.74
N LEU A 42 29.26 7.33 -23.05
CA LEU A 42 28.36 7.16 -24.18
C LEU A 42 26.96 7.66 -23.80
N VAL A 43 26.39 8.59 -24.57
CA VAL A 43 25.04 9.11 -24.33
C VAL A 43 23.99 8.02 -24.59
N LEU A 44 23.33 7.56 -23.52
CA LEU A 44 22.30 6.53 -23.54
C LEU A 44 20.93 7.09 -23.92
N ALA A 45 20.56 8.21 -23.30
CA ALA A 45 19.25 8.80 -23.38
C ALA A 45 19.29 10.29 -23.06
N LYS A 46 18.23 11.00 -23.44
CA LYS A 46 18.07 12.43 -23.22
C LYS A 46 16.85 12.68 -22.35
N GLY A 47 17.03 13.48 -21.31
CA GLY A 47 15.95 13.95 -20.45
C GLY A 47 15.64 15.42 -20.71
N PRO A 48 14.58 15.96 -20.10
CA PRO A 48 14.22 17.37 -20.27
C PRO A 48 15.29 18.34 -19.76
N ASN A 49 16.12 17.91 -18.79
CA ASN A 49 17.11 18.77 -18.11
C ASN A 49 18.55 18.27 -18.22
N GLY A 50 18.83 17.27 -19.06
CA GLY A 50 20.15 16.62 -19.07
C GLY A 50 20.21 15.38 -19.95
N VAL A 51 21.29 14.60 -19.78
CA VAL A 51 21.52 13.34 -20.49
C VAL A 51 22.02 12.27 -19.52
N TRP A 52 21.77 11.01 -19.84
CA TRP A 52 22.42 9.89 -19.16
C TRP A 52 23.58 9.38 -20.01
N ILE A 53 24.72 9.14 -19.38
CA ILE A 53 25.92 8.61 -20.03
C ILE A 53 26.37 7.33 -19.35
N ARG A 54 26.90 6.37 -20.12
CA ARG A 54 27.51 5.12 -19.64
C ARG A 54 29.00 5.05 -19.93
N SER A 55 29.79 4.47 -19.04
CA SER A 55 31.16 4.07 -19.31
C SER A 55 31.23 3.14 -20.51
N THR A 56 32.26 3.25 -21.34
CA THR A 56 32.57 2.27 -22.39
C THR A 56 33.55 1.19 -21.91
N THR A 57 33.99 1.28 -20.67
CA THR A 57 34.91 0.35 -20.01
C THR A 57 34.32 0.02 -18.64
N PRO A 58 33.36 -0.91 -18.57
CA PRO A 58 32.77 -1.30 -17.31
C PRO A 58 33.79 -1.97 -16.39
N ASP A 59 33.57 -1.91 -15.08
CA ASP A 59 34.43 -2.53 -14.07
C ASP A 59 33.98 -3.94 -13.64
N ASP A 60 32.86 -4.41 -14.17
CA ASP A 60 32.22 -5.71 -13.90
C ASP A 60 31.87 -5.94 -12.41
N ASP A 61 31.69 -4.88 -11.62
CA ASP A 61 31.18 -4.93 -10.25
C ASP A 61 29.66 -4.67 -10.23
N ASP A 62 28.89 -5.62 -9.70
CA ASP A 62 27.43 -5.52 -9.66
C ASP A 62 26.93 -4.46 -8.68
N ALA A 63 27.80 -4.01 -7.76
CA ALA A 63 27.54 -2.97 -6.77
C ALA A 63 27.83 -1.54 -7.28
N THR A 64 28.23 -1.35 -8.53
CA THR A 64 28.52 -0.03 -9.11
C THR A 64 27.74 0.19 -10.40
N SER A 65 27.08 1.34 -10.53
CA SER A 65 26.47 1.72 -11.80
C SER A 65 27.53 2.22 -12.78
N GLU A 66 27.46 1.75 -14.02
CA GLU A 66 28.27 2.25 -15.13
C GLU A 66 27.71 3.52 -15.76
N ALA A 67 26.56 3.99 -15.29
CA ALA A 67 25.90 5.16 -15.81
C ALA A 67 25.72 6.27 -14.77
N VAL A 68 25.66 7.51 -15.25
CA VAL A 68 25.42 8.68 -14.41
C VAL A 68 24.61 9.73 -15.16
N TYR A 69 23.77 10.46 -14.43
CA TYR A 69 23.03 11.58 -14.98
C TYR A 69 23.90 12.84 -15.04
N VAL A 70 23.93 13.50 -16.19
CA VAL A 70 24.58 14.80 -16.39
C VAL A 70 23.50 15.87 -16.40
N TYR A 71 23.39 16.62 -15.30
CA TYR A 71 22.44 17.71 -15.15
C TYR A 71 22.94 18.98 -15.86
N GLY A 72 22.22 19.40 -16.89
CA GLY A 72 22.53 20.59 -17.67
C GLY A 72 21.74 20.65 -18.97
N SER A 73 20.75 21.53 -19.04
CA SER A 73 19.85 21.67 -20.20
C SER A 73 20.59 22.00 -21.51
N SER A 74 21.69 22.75 -21.44
CA SER A 74 22.53 23.04 -22.62
C SER A 74 23.16 21.77 -23.21
N VAL A 75 23.59 20.84 -22.36
CA VAL A 75 24.18 19.56 -22.77
C VAL A 75 23.12 18.69 -23.44
N GLY A 76 21.94 18.59 -22.82
CA GLY A 76 20.77 17.90 -23.39
C GLY A 76 20.41 18.36 -24.79
N ASN A 77 20.51 19.66 -25.09
CA ASN A 77 20.18 20.18 -26.41
C ASN A 77 21.28 19.93 -27.46
N SER A 78 22.55 19.87 -27.05
CA SER A 78 23.70 19.78 -27.96
C SER A 78 24.10 18.36 -28.37
N LEU A 79 23.68 17.35 -27.60
CA LEU A 79 24.10 15.96 -27.78
C LEU A 79 23.00 15.09 -28.38
N THR A 80 23.42 14.00 -29.02
CA THR A 80 22.57 12.95 -29.58
C THR A 80 22.85 11.62 -28.87
N VAL A 81 21.83 10.77 -28.74
CA VAL A 81 22.01 9.39 -28.31
C VAL A 81 23.03 8.70 -29.22
N GLY A 82 23.97 7.96 -28.63
CA GLY A 82 25.09 7.34 -29.35
C GLY A 82 26.31 8.24 -29.55
N ASP A 83 26.30 9.49 -29.09
CA ASP A 83 27.53 10.30 -29.01
C ASP A 83 28.40 9.77 -27.86
N LEU A 84 29.69 9.52 -28.12
CA LEU A 84 30.70 9.30 -27.09
C LEU A 84 31.29 10.67 -26.74
N ILE A 85 31.21 11.07 -25.48
CA ILE A 85 31.66 12.38 -25.04
C ILE A 85 32.75 12.29 -23.99
N THR A 86 33.52 13.37 -23.87
CA THR A 86 34.30 13.71 -22.68
C THR A 86 33.73 14.98 -22.06
N LEU A 87 33.75 15.09 -20.74
CA LEU A 87 33.32 16.29 -20.03
C LEU A 87 34.06 16.47 -18.69
N ASP A 88 34.03 17.71 -18.21
CA ASP A 88 34.34 18.08 -16.84
C ASP A 88 33.04 18.46 -16.11
N GLY A 89 33.02 18.39 -14.78
CA GLY A 89 31.85 18.79 -14.00
C GLY A 89 32.09 18.73 -12.50
N LYS A 90 31.01 18.89 -11.72
CA LYS A 90 31.02 18.74 -10.26
C LYS A 90 30.03 17.66 -9.86
N ILE A 91 30.49 16.70 -9.05
CA ILE A 91 29.62 15.66 -8.51
C ILE A 91 28.71 16.24 -7.42
N GLN A 92 27.42 15.97 -7.52
CA GLN A 92 26.39 16.41 -6.61
C GLN A 92 25.53 15.24 -6.17
N GLU A 93 25.05 15.34 -4.93
CA GLU A 93 24.03 14.47 -4.38
C GLU A 93 22.72 15.24 -4.33
N TYR A 94 21.81 14.95 -5.26
CA TYR A 94 20.56 15.69 -5.40
C TYR A 94 19.39 14.97 -4.70
N ARG A 95 18.56 15.72 -3.98
CA ARG A 95 17.24 15.29 -3.53
C ARG A 95 16.30 16.47 -3.36
N SER A 96 15.00 16.25 -3.57
CA SER A 96 13.99 17.31 -3.46
C SER A 96 13.38 17.46 -2.06
N THR A 97 13.52 16.46 -1.19
CA THR A 97 13.05 16.46 0.20
C THR A 97 13.96 15.59 1.07
N ALA A 98 13.96 15.84 2.39
CA ALA A 98 14.79 15.11 3.34
C ALA A 98 14.39 13.64 3.54
N THR A 99 13.17 13.24 3.17
CA THR A 99 12.70 11.86 3.27
C THR A 99 13.11 10.98 2.09
N TYR A 100 13.67 11.58 1.04
CA TYR A 100 14.12 10.91 -0.17
C TYR A 100 15.63 10.60 -0.07
N ILE A 101 16.04 9.50 -0.69
CA ILE A 101 17.47 9.24 -0.89
C ILE A 101 18.04 10.22 -1.92
N TYR A 102 19.36 10.29 -1.96
CA TYR A 102 20.09 11.12 -2.91
C TYR A 102 20.24 10.41 -4.25
N LEU A 103 20.26 11.20 -5.32
CA LEU A 103 20.67 10.79 -6.66
C LEU A 103 22.05 11.40 -6.95
N THR A 104 23.03 10.57 -7.27
CA THR A 104 24.34 11.03 -7.76
C THR A 104 24.20 11.61 -9.18
N GLU A 105 24.68 12.84 -9.37
CA GLU A 105 24.68 13.50 -10.68
C GLU A 105 25.96 14.31 -10.94
N ILE A 106 26.32 14.46 -12.22
CA ILE A 106 27.34 15.42 -12.66
C ILE A 106 26.63 16.73 -12.99
N SER A 107 26.88 17.75 -12.17
CA SER A 107 26.36 19.10 -12.33
C SER A 107 27.38 20.05 -12.98
N SER A 108 26.91 21.20 -13.45
CA SER A 108 27.74 22.27 -14.03
C SER A 108 28.72 21.77 -15.11
N PRO A 109 28.25 21.00 -16.11
CA PRO A 109 29.13 20.39 -17.11
C PRO A 109 29.88 21.46 -17.92
N THR A 110 31.18 21.24 -18.10
CA THR A 110 32.07 22.10 -18.90
C THR A 110 32.98 21.22 -19.77
N ASN A 111 33.67 21.83 -20.75
CA ASN A 111 34.58 21.12 -21.65
C ASN A 111 33.95 19.89 -22.33
N VAL A 112 32.65 19.97 -22.66
CA VAL A 112 31.92 18.88 -23.31
C VAL A 112 32.39 18.73 -24.75
N VAL A 113 33.04 17.62 -25.07
CA VAL A 113 33.59 17.32 -26.40
C VAL A 113 33.06 15.99 -26.90
N VAL A 114 32.47 15.98 -28.10
CA VAL A 114 32.07 14.73 -28.77
C VAL A 114 33.30 14.09 -29.42
N VAL A 115 33.66 12.90 -28.92
CA VAL A 115 34.80 12.09 -29.36
C VAL A 115 34.42 11.28 -30.61
N SER A 116 33.25 10.64 -30.60
CA SER A 116 32.71 9.91 -31.75
C SER A 116 31.18 9.98 -31.76
N LYS A 117 30.55 9.66 -32.90
CA LYS A 117 29.11 9.73 -33.11
C LYS A 117 28.55 8.43 -33.66
N GLY A 118 27.26 8.19 -33.43
CA GLY A 118 26.53 7.05 -33.99
C GLY A 118 27.02 5.71 -33.48
N ASN A 119 27.58 5.68 -32.28
CA ASN A 119 27.93 4.44 -31.60
C ASN A 119 26.64 3.70 -31.21
N GLU A 120 26.69 2.37 -31.20
CA GLU A 120 25.57 1.54 -30.78
C GLU A 120 25.28 1.74 -29.29
N VAL A 121 24.00 1.86 -28.96
CA VAL A 121 23.51 1.95 -27.57
C VAL A 121 22.66 0.72 -27.30
N THR A 122 23.17 -0.18 -26.46
CA THR A 122 22.51 -1.45 -26.12
C THR A 122 22.01 -1.39 -24.68
N PRO A 123 20.69 -1.52 -24.43
CA PRO A 123 20.16 -1.59 -23.08
C PRO A 123 20.54 -2.91 -22.39
N LEU A 124 20.62 -2.91 -21.07
CA LEU A 124 20.77 -4.12 -20.26
C LEU A 124 19.40 -4.77 -20.03
N VAL A 125 19.23 -6.04 -20.32
CA VAL A 125 18.01 -6.77 -19.99
C VAL A 125 18.01 -7.16 -18.51
N ILE A 126 17.04 -6.68 -17.74
CA ILE A 126 16.93 -6.99 -16.30
C ILE A 126 16.73 -8.50 -16.10
N GLY A 127 17.52 -9.11 -15.21
CA GLY A 127 17.49 -10.55 -14.92
C GLY A 127 18.18 -11.46 -15.95
N ALA A 128 18.65 -10.91 -17.09
CA ALA A 128 19.41 -11.66 -18.09
C ALA A 128 20.84 -11.12 -18.26
N ASP A 129 20.99 -9.80 -18.43
CA ASP A 129 22.28 -9.11 -18.47
C ASP A 129 22.68 -8.54 -17.10
N THR A 130 21.77 -8.61 -16.13
CA THR A 130 21.95 -8.20 -14.72
C THR A 130 21.49 -9.36 -13.82
N SER A 131 21.76 -9.28 -12.50
CA SER A 131 21.08 -10.18 -11.56
C SER A 131 19.56 -9.98 -11.59
N ALA A 132 18.82 -10.97 -11.11
CA ALA A 132 17.40 -10.76 -10.81
C ALA A 132 17.26 -9.79 -9.62
N PRO A 133 16.25 -8.90 -9.62
CA PRO A 133 15.94 -8.11 -8.44
C PRO A 133 15.64 -9.03 -7.24
N PRO A 134 16.22 -8.78 -6.05
CA PRO A 134 15.82 -9.46 -4.81
C PRO A 134 14.35 -9.23 -4.50
N THR A 135 13.68 -10.25 -3.93
CA THR A 135 12.21 -10.27 -3.84
C THR A 135 11.64 -10.03 -2.46
N GLU A 136 12.46 -9.91 -1.40
CA GLU A 136 11.92 -9.78 -0.02
C GLU A 136 12.43 -8.54 0.70
N GLN A 137 13.76 -8.38 0.78
CA GLN A 137 14.37 -7.34 1.60
C GLN A 137 14.73 -6.10 0.77
N TYR A 138 14.44 -4.91 1.29
CA TYR A 138 14.82 -3.66 0.65
C TYR A 138 16.28 -3.32 0.91
N THR A 139 16.72 -3.33 2.17
CA THR A 139 18.09 -2.96 2.55
C THR A 139 18.47 -3.59 3.88
N SER A 140 19.78 -3.74 4.12
CA SER A 140 20.32 -4.25 5.39
C SER A 140 19.90 -3.41 6.62
N LEU A 141 19.53 -2.14 6.43
CA LEU A 141 19.12 -1.23 7.50
C LEU A 141 17.71 -1.47 8.03
N ASP A 142 16.89 -2.30 7.37
CA ASP A 142 15.56 -2.67 7.87
C ASP A 142 15.61 -3.70 9.00
N GLY A 143 16.77 -4.32 9.25
CA GLY A 143 16.91 -5.36 10.27
C GLY A 143 16.07 -6.61 9.98
N GLY A 144 15.70 -6.84 8.71
CA GLY A 144 14.90 -7.98 8.28
C GLY A 144 13.38 -7.76 8.29
N ASP A 145 12.90 -6.55 8.61
CA ASP A 145 11.47 -6.23 8.63
C ASP A 145 11.23 -4.75 8.25
N VAL A 146 10.67 -4.53 7.06
CA VAL A 146 10.37 -3.18 6.53
C VAL A 146 9.31 -2.42 7.32
N TYR A 147 8.56 -3.09 8.21
CA TYR A 147 7.63 -2.46 9.14
C TYR A 147 8.05 -2.60 10.60
N GLY A 148 9.32 -2.96 10.84
CA GLY A 148 9.88 -3.06 12.18
C GLY A 148 9.77 -1.74 12.95
N VAL A 149 9.49 -1.85 14.26
CA VAL A 149 9.48 -0.73 15.21
C VAL A 149 10.72 -0.81 16.12
N PRO A 150 11.34 0.33 16.52
CA PRO A 150 10.98 1.70 16.14
C PRO A 150 11.28 1.98 14.65
N ASN A 151 10.39 2.74 14.00
CA ASN A 151 10.64 3.20 12.63
C ASN A 151 11.77 4.24 12.59
N ALA A 152 12.31 4.50 11.39
CA ALA A 152 13.34 5.51 11.14
C ALA A 152 14.52 5.44 12.12
N ALA A 153 14.88 4.22 12.54
CA ALA A 153 15.99 3.98 13.45
C ALA A 153 17.35 4.34 12.83
N ALA A 154 17.44 4.30 11.49
CA ALA A 154 18.58 4.75 10.71
C ALA A 154 18.12 5.52 9.47
N THR A 155 19.07 6.16 8.77
CA THR A 155 18.85 6.65 7.41
C THR A 155 19.93 6.13 6.47
N ILE A 156 19.56 5.88 5.21
CA ILE A 156 20.51 5.45 4.16
C ILE A 156 21.59 6.51 3.99
N SER A 157 21.22 7.79 3.95
CA SER A 157 22.14 8.91 3.75
C SER A 157 23.16 9.09 4.87
N ALA A 158 22.83 8.67 6.10
CA ALA A 158 23.75 8.77 7.24
C ALA A 158 24.62 7.52 7.39
N ALA A 159 24.05 6.33 7.20
CA ALA A 159 24.77 5.07 7.30
C ALA A 159 25.65 4.78 6.07
N ASN A 160 25.17 5.21 4.89
CA ASN A 160 25.75 5.02 3.57
C ASN A 160 26.32 3.60 3.38
N PRO A 161 25.51 2.52 3.51
CA PRO A 161 26.00 1.15 3.48
C PRO A 161 26.66 0.80 2.14
N VAL A 162 27.52 -0.22 2.15
CA VAL A 162 27.97 -0.86 0.90
C VAL A 162 26.78 -1.58 0.28
N LEU A 163 26.58 -1.42 -1.02
CA LEU A 163 25.50 -2.09 -1.73
C LEU A 163 25.73 -3.61 -1.74
N ASP A 164 24.66 -4.37 -1.50
CA ASP A 164 24.60 -5.81 -1.79
C ASP A 164 23.36 -6.10 -2.70
N PRO A 165 23.51 -5.86 -4.01
CA PRO A 165 22.44 -5.98 -5.02
C PRO A 165 21.82 -7.38 -5.14
N LYS A 166 22.50 -8.41 -4.62
CA LYS A 166 22.00 -9.79 -4.65
C LYS A 166 21.05 -10.10 -3.50
N SER A 167 21.16 -9.36 -2.40
CA SER A 167 20.38 -9.59 -1.19
C SER A 167 19.25 -8.57 -1.02
N TYR A 168 19.44 -7.35 -1.52
CA TYR A 168 18.60 -6.21 -1.21
C TYR A 168 18.11 -5.48 -2.46
N GLY A 169 16.80 -5.35 -2.63
CA GLY A 169 16.21 -4.74 -3.82
C GLY A 169 16.49 -3.24 -3.94
N PHE A 170 16.61 -2.52 -2.82
CA PHE A 170 16.96 -1.10 -2.85
C PHE A 170 18.40 -0.90 -3.34
N ASP A 171 19.32 -1.77 -2.91
CA ASP A 171 20.71 -1.79 -3.35
C ASP A 171 20.83 -2.20 -4.84
N PHE A 172 19.98 -3.14 -5.30
CA PHE A 172 19.90 -3.53 -6.71
C PHE A 172 19.49 -2.37 -7.62
N TRP A 173 18.45 -1.63 -7.25
CA TRP A 173 18.01 -0.50 -8.06
C TRP A 173 19.02 0.66 -8.03
N GLU A 174 19.75 0.83 -6.92
CA GLU A 174 20.83 1.82 -6.85
C GLU A 174 22.00 1.46 -7.77
N SER A 175 22.40 0.18 -7.82
CA SER A 175 23.50 -0.23 -8.70
C SER A 175 23.17 -0.15 -10.19
N LEU A 176 21.90 0.04 -10.53
CA LEU A 176 21.44 0.36 -11.89
C LEU A 176 21.08 1.84 -12.07
N SER A 177 21.31 2.70 -11.08
CA SER A 177 20.92 4.11 -11.17
C SER A 177 21.59 4.81 -12.36
N GLY A 178 20.78 5.41 -13.22
CA GLY A 178 21.20 6.05 -14.46
C GLY A 178 21.30 5.11 -15.67
N GLU A 179 21.16 3.80 -15.49
CA GLU A 179 21.36 2.84 -16.57
C GLU A 179 20.19 2.74 -17.54
N LEU A 180 20.51 2.48 -18.81
CA LEU A 180 19.51 2.12 -19.82
C LEU A 180 19.24 0.61 -19.79
N VAL A 181 17.99 0.26 -19.48
CA VAL A 181 17.54 -1.11 -19.23
C VAL A 181 16.34 -1.49 -20.09
N THR A 182 16.11 -2.79 -20.26
CA THR A 182 14.90 -3.37 -20.85
C THR A 182 14.23 -4.32 -19.87
N VAL A 183 12.93 -4.09 -19.62
CA VAL A 183 12.03 -5.01 -18.93
C VAL A 183 11.36 -5.90 -19.96
N LYS A 184 11.62 -7.21 -19.88
CA LYS A 184 10.99 -8.24 -20.72
C LYS A 184 9.67 -8.70 -20.10
N ASN A 185 8.69 -9.02 -20.95
CA ASN A 185 7.36 -9.50 -20.57
C ASN A 185 6.72 -8.75 -19.37
N PRO A 186 6.70 -7.40 -19.35
CA PRO A 186 6.20 -6.65 -18.21
C PRO A 186 4.71 -6.89 -17.94
N VAL A 187 4.37 -7.14 -16.68
CA VAL A 187 3.00 -7.23 -16.16
C VAL A 187 2.75 -6.05 -15.23
N ALA A 188 1.67 -5.29 -15.47
CA ALA A 188 1.22 -4.25 -14.56
C ALA A 188 0.70 -4.90 -13.28
N VAL A 189 1.31 -4.59 -12.14
CA VAL A 189 0.91 -5.18 -10.84
C VAL A 189 -0.11 -4.33 -10.11
N THR A 190 -0.30 -3.09 -10.54
CA THR A 190 -1.36 -2.18 -10.06
C THR A 190 -1.89 -1.34 -11.22
N ARG A 191 -3.05 -0.71 -11.01
CA ARG A 191 -3.53 0.40 -11.86
C ARG A 191 -2.56 1.60 -11.82
N PRO A 192 -2.46 2.38 -12.91
CA PRO A 192 -1.70 3.63 -12.91
C PRO A 192 -2.24 4.64 -11.89
N ASN A 193 -1.36 5.48 -11.35
CA ASN A 193 -1.80 6.64 -10.57
C ASN A 193 -2.23 7.80 -11.48
N GLN A 194 -2.67 8.92 -10.89
CA GLN A 194 -3.11 10.12 -11.62
C GLN A 194 -2.06 10.76 -12.56
N TYR A 195 -0.80 10.35 -12.49
CA TYR A 195 0.28 10.80 -13.38
C TYR A 195 0.56 9.82 -14.52
N GLY A 196 -0.12 8.67 -14.56
CA GLY A 196 0.14 7.57 -15.50
C GLY A 196 1.39 6.76 -15.15
N ASP A 197 1.84 6.83 -13.89
CA ASP A 197 2.91 5.98 -13.38
C ASP A 197 2.34 4.60 -13.05
N THR A 198 2.93 3.53 -13.59
CA THR A 198 2.45 2.15 -13.45
C THR A 198 3.51 1.27 -12.82
N TRP A 199 3.17 0.53 -11.77
CA TRP A 199 4.07 -0.49 -11.21
C TRP A 199 4.06 -1.75 -12.05
N VAL A 200 5.26 -2.28 -12.34
CA VAL A 200 5.42 -3.51 -13.13
C VAL A 200 6.41 -4.47 -12.50
N VAL A 201 6.25 -5.74 -12.84
CA VAL A 201 7.28 -6.78 -12.76
C VAL A 201 7.57 -7.29 -14.15
N GLY A 202 8.80 -7.70 -14.43
CA GLY A 202 9.19 -8.32 -15.70
C GLY A 202 9.42 -9.82 -15.58
N ASP A 203 10.17 -10.35 -16.53
CA ASP A 203 10.55 -11.77 -16.61
C ASP A 203 11.68 -12.12 -15.62
N TRP A 204 11.41 -11.92 -14.33
CA TRP A 204 12.27 -12.31 -13.20
C TRP A 204 11.47 -12.98 -12.10
N PRO A 205 12.13 -13.71 -11.16
CA PRO A 205 11.46 -14.28 -9.99
C PRO A 205 10.72 -13.20 -9.19
N THR A 206 9.52 -13.53 -8.76
CA THR A 206 8.69 -12.68 -7.89
C THR A 206 8.18 -13.52 -6.73
N THR A 207 8.05 -12.92 -5.56
CA THR A 207 7.25 -13.48 -4.47
C THR A 207 5.85 -12.84 -4.52
N GLY A 208 4.90 -13.36 -3.75
CA GLY A 208 3.60 -12.70 -3.60
C GLY A 208 2.63 -12.73 -4.80
N ARG A 209 2.94 -13.36 -5.94
CA ARG A 209 2.04 -13.37 -7.12
C ARG A 209 0.63 -13.89 -6.76
N ASN A 210 -0.37 -13.05 -7.01
CA ASN A 210 -1.77 -13.36 -6.76
C ASN A 210 -2.53 -13.71 -8.05
N SER A 211 -3.74 -14.24 -7.90
CA SER A 211 -4.59 -14.69 -9.00
C SER A 211 -4.95 -13.59 -10.00
N HIS A 212 -5.00 -12.33 -9.56
CA HIS A 212 -5.36 -11.18 -10.40
C HIS A 212 -4.17 -10.59 -11.16
N GLY A 213 -2.97 -11.14 -10.98
CA GLY A 213 -1.76 -10.74 -11.71
C GLY A 213 -0.96 -9.62 -11.04
N GLY A 214 -1.33 -9.24 -9.82
CA GLY A 214 -0.55 -8.37 -8.94
C GLY A 214 0.49 -9.13 -8.13
N ILE A 215 1.02 -8.46 -7.11
CA ILE A 215 1.90 -9.02 -6.08
C ILE A 215 1.40 -8.57 -4.71
N THR A 216 1.08 -9.53 -3.86
CA THR A 216 0.53 -9.32 -2.53
C THR A 216 1.66 -9.28 -1.53
N MET A 217 1.71 -8.22 -0.71
CA MET A 217 2.70 -8.14 0.37
C MET A 217 2.44 -9.24 1.41
N THR A 218 3.50 -9.76 2.00
CA THR A 218 3.41 -10.76 3.07
C THR A 218 4.34 -10.38 4.22
N ALA A 219 4.38 -11.20 5.27
CA ALA A 219 5.20 -10.90 6.44
C ALA A 219 6.67 -10.70 6.05
N LYS A 220 7.19 -9.49 6.29
CA LYS A 220 8.57 -9.03 5.99
C LYS A 220 8.90 -8.87 4.50
N ASP A 221 7.93 -9.04 3.63
CA ASP A 221 8.06 -8.90 2.18
C ASP A 221 7.04 -7.86 1.69
N SER A 222 7.55 -6.76 1.14
CA SER A 222 6.71 -5.72 0.51
C SER A 222 7.15 -5.45 -0.92
N ASN A 223 7.51 -6.52 -1.63
CA ASN A 223 7.72 -6.59 -3.07
C ASN A 223 8.76 -5.61 -3.64
N PRO A 224 10.02 -5.60 -3.14
CA PRO A 224 11.09 -4.75 -3.65
C PRO A 224 11.50 -5.01 -5.11
N GLU A 225 11.07 -6.14 -5.70
CA GLU A 225 11.34 -6.50 -7.09
C GLU A 225 10.44 -5.80 -8.12
N ALA A 226 9.42 -5.07 -7.66
CA ALA A 226 8.59 -4.24 -8.52
C ALA A 226 9.23 -2.87 -8.77
N ILE A 227 8.97 -2.33 -9.96
CA ILE A 227 9.52 -1.03 -10.38
C ILE A 227 8.42 -0.18 -11.01
N VAL A 228 8.39 1.11 -10.67
CA VAL A 228 7.43 2.03 -11.28
C VAL A 228 7.95 2.52 -12.62
N ILE A 229 7.08 2.48 -13.62
CA ILE A 229 7.32 3.06 -14.94
C ILE A 229 6.78 4.47 -14.94
N GLY A 230 7.68 5.44 -15.08
CA GLY A 230 7.34 6.86 -15.04
C GLY A 230 6.93 7.43 -16.40
N SER A 231 6.97 8.77 -16.49
CA SER A 231 6.65 9.50 -17.71
C SER A 231 7.66 9.22 -18.86
N PRO A 232 7.19 9.02 -20.10
CA PRO A 232 8.07 8.82 -21.25
C PRO A 232 8.98 10.01 -21.57
N LEU A 233 10.23 9.72 -21.93
CA LEU A 233 11.24 10.74 -22.24
C LEU A 233 10.97 11.49 -23.54
N ASP A 234 10.25 10.90 -24.49
CA ASP A 234 9.85 11.55 -25.75
C ASP A 234 8.61 12.46 -25.62
N GLY A 235 8.01 12.53 -24.42
CA GLY A 235 6.82 13.34 -24.15
C GLY A 235 5.50 12.70 -24.60
N THR A 236 5.52 11.44 -25.07
CA THR A 236 4.29 10.66 -25.24
C THR A 236 3.69 10.29 -23.88
N LYS A 237 2.47 9.75 -23.87
CA LYS A 237 1.72 9.43 -22.65
C LYS A 237 1.50 7.93 -22.54
N ASN A 238 1.73 7.38 -21.35
CA ASN A 238 1.37 6.00 -21.05
C ASN A 238 -0.15 5.81 -21.16
N PRO A 239 -0.63 4.66 -21.67
CA PRO A 239 -2.04 4.31 -21.64
C PRO A 239 -2.51 3.95 -20.23
N GLU A 240 -3.83 3.94 -20.04
CA GLU A 240 -4.44 3.26 -18.89
C GLU A 240 -4.15 1.76 -18.93
N SER A 241 -4.14 1.14 -17.75
CA SER A 241 -4.00 -0.31 -17.55
C SER A 241 -4.58 -0.70 -16.20
N LYS A 242 -4.76 -1.99 -15.97
CA LYS A 242 -5.22 -2.54 -14.70
C LYS A 242 -4.31 -3.66 -14.21
N MET A 243 -4.54 -4.13 -12.99
CA MET A 243 -3.71 -5.20 -12.43
C MET A 243 -3.80 -6.47 -13.30
N GLY A 244 -2.63 -7.07 -13.57
CA GLY A 244 -2.48 -8.26 -14.38
C GLY A 244 -2.36 -8.01 -15.89
N ASP A 245 -2.51 -6.77 -16.35
CA ASP A 245 -2.37 -6.45 -17.77
C ASP A 245 -0.94 -6.69 -18.28
N GLN A 246 -0.84 -7.30 -19.46
CA GLN A 246 0.45 -7.52 -20.11
C GLN A 246 0.81 -6.32 -20.98
N LEU A 247 2.00 -5.79 -20.74
CA LEU A 247 2.61 -4.71 -21.52
C LEU A 247 3.69 -5.28 -22.47
N ALA A 248 3.97 -4.54 -23.54
CA ALA A 248 5.10 -4.81 -24.43
C ALA A 248 6.41 -4.49 -23.70
N GLU A 249 7.52 -5.01 -24.20
CA GLU A 249 8.85 -4.73 -23.64
C GLU A 249 9.08 -3.23 -23.45
N ILE A 250 9.54 -2.86 -22.26
CA ILE A 250 9.76 -1.47 -21.87
C ILE A 250 11.27 -1.23 -21.84
N THR A 251 11.75 -0.29 -22.64
CA THR A 251 13.14 0.18 -22.58
C THR A 251 13.16 1.60 -22.05
N GLY A 252 14.02 1.87 -21.07
CA GLY A 252 14.07 3.15 -20.39
C GLY A 252 15.26 3.28 -19.46
N VAL A 253 15.35 4.43 -18.80
CA VAL A 253 16.45 4.74 -17.89
C VAL A 253 16.01 4.58 -16.45
N VAL A 254 16.77 3.83 -15.64
CA VAL A 254 16.57 3.74 -14.19
C VAL A 254 17.01 5.06 -13.55
N THR A 255 16.19 5.59 -12.66
CA THR A 255 16.49 6.81 -11.90
C THR A 255 15.75 6.79 -10.57
N TYR A 256 16.11 7.69 -9.67
CA TYR A 256 15.36 7.92 -8.43
C TYR A 256 14.65 9.27 -8.48
N ALA A 257 13.33 9.26 -8.33
CA ALA A 257 12.54 10.48 -8.26
C ALA A 257 11.22 10.26 -7.51
N PHE A 258 10.71 11.33 -6.91
CA PHE A 258 9.43 11.34 -6.18
C PHE A 258 9.31 10.24 -5.12
N GLY A 259 10.44 9.88 -4.49
CA GLY A 259 10.47 8.90 -3.40
C GLY A 259 10.61 7.45 -3.84
N PHE A 260 10.79 7.16 -5.14
CA PHE A 260 10.89 5.81 -5.67
C PHE A 260 11.96 5.69 -6.75
N TYR A 261 12.62 4.52 -6.80
CA TYR A 261 13.29 4.10 -8.03
C TYR A 261 12.26 3.88 -9.11
N ARG A 262 12.58 4.28 -10.33
CA ARG A 262 11.67 4.23 -11.47
C ARG A 262 12.43 4.06 -12.77
N ILE A 263 11.75 3.53 -13.77
CA ILE A 263 12.23 3.54 -15.15
C ILE A 263 11.50 4.66 -15.90
N LEU A 264 12.24 5.59 -16.48
CA LEU A 264 11.70 6.55 -17.45
C LEU A 264 11.74 5.92 -18.83
N PRO A 265 10.60 5.47 -19.39
CA PRO A 265 10.62 4.76 -20.65
C PRO A 265 10.99 5.72 -21.79
N LEU A 266 11.69 5.23 -22.81
CA LEU A 266 12.10 6.07 -23.95
C LEU A 266 10.88 6.63 -24.71
N THR A 267 9.81 5.84 -24.77
CA THR A 267 8.52 6.15 -25.40
C THR A 267 7.41 5.53 -24.57
N ALA A 268 6.16 5.98 -24.75
CA ALA A 268 5.00 5.43 -24.05
C ALA A 268 4.96 3.91 -24.09
N VAL A 269 4.64 3.31 -22.95
CA VAL A 269 4.43 1.86 -22.85
C VAL A 269 3.26 1.46 -23.76
N LYS A 270 3.29 0.20 -24.23
CA LYS A 270 2.25 -0.33 -25.10
C LYS A 270 1.57 -1.48 -24.43
N PHE A 271 0.26 -1.40 -24.36
CA PHE A 271 -0.57 -2.51 -23.93
C PHE A 271 -0.57 -3.63 -24.97
N VAL A 272 -0.43 -4.88 -24.52
CA VAL A 272 -0.40 -6.07 -25.38
C VAL A 272 -1.64 -6.93 -25.16
N LYS A 273 -2.02 -7.17 -23.92
CA LYS A 273 -3.14 -8.07 -23.60
C LYS A 273 -3.78 -7.71 -22.28
N GLU A 274 -5.10 -7.71 -22.27
CA GLU A 274 -5.91 -7.49 -21.08
C GLU A 274 -5.88 -8.71 -20.16
N SER A 275 -5.83 -8.43 -18.86
CA SER A 275 -6.16 -9.37 -17.81
C SER A 275 -7.65 -9.71 -17.87
N VAL A 276 -7.99 -11.00 -17.84
CA VAL A 276 -9.38 -11.49 -17.84
C VAL A 276 -9.61 -12.21 -16.52
N ASN A 277 -9.74 -11.44 -15.45
CA ASN A 277 -9.91 -11.95 -14.10
C ASN A 277 -11.20 -11.41 -13.49
N ASP A 278 -12.35 -11.88 -13.97
CA ASP A 278 -13.63 -11.46 -13.40
C ASP A 278 -13.66 -11.80 -11.90
N ALA A 279 -13.98 -10.82 -11.06
CA ALA A 279 -14.19 -11.04 -9.63
C ALA A 279 -15.57 -11.69 -9.41
N PRO A 280 -15.66 -13.00 -9.12
CA PRO A 280 -16.96 -13.63 -8.97
C PRO A 280 -17.66 -13.11 -7.71
N PRO A 281 -19.01 -13.00 -7.71
CA PRO A 281 -19.77 -12.85 -6.48
C PRO A 281 -19.44 -13.94 -5.46
N THR A 282 -19.62 -13.63 -4.18
CA THR A 282 -19.48 -14.63 -3.12
C THR A 282 -20.42 -15.81 -3.35
N SER A 283 -19.93 -17.00 -2.99
CA SER A 283 -20.74 -18.22 -2.97
C SER A 283 -21.58 -18.35 -1.68
N LEU A 284 -21.27 -17.52 -0.68
CA LEU A 284 -21.87 -17.58 0.65
C LEU A 284 -23.24 -16.93 0.67
N VAL A 285 -24.23 -17.67 1.16
CA VAL A 285 -25.62 -17.21 1.28
C VAL A 285 -26.17 -17.50 2.66
N SER A 286 -27.02 -16.60 3.13
CA SER A 286 -27.70 -16.74 4.42
C SER A 286 -28.59 -17.98 4.45
N LYS A 287 -28.65 -18.62 5.63
CA LYS A 287 -29.63 -19.66 5.95
C LYS A 287 -30.89 -19.10 6.62
N GLY A 288 -30.92 -17.79 6.94
CA GLY A 288 -32.02 -17.13 7.64
C GLY A 288 -32.20 -17.56 9.10
N ASP A 289 -31.21 -18.26 9.67
CA ASP A 289 -31.21 -18.74 11.05
C ASP A 289 -29.81 -18.79 11.65
N CYS A 290 -29.72 -19.04 12.96
CA CYS A 290 -28.47 -19.01 13.70
C CYS A 290 -27.36 -19.96 13.18
N ARG A 291 -27.66 -20.94 12.30
CA ARG A 291 -26.67 -21.91 11.78
C ARG A 291 -25.94 -21.42 10.54
N GLY A 292 -26.30 -20.25 10.01
CA GLY A 292 -25.69 -19.66 8.83
C GLY A 292 -26.12 -18.22 8.68
N ILE A 293 -25.55 -17.35 9.51
CA ILE A 293 -25.66 -15.90 9.40
C ILE A 293 -24.52 -15.41 8.51
N THR A 294 -24.84 -14.67 7.45
CA THR A 294 -23.81 -14.01 6.63
C THR A 294 -23.43 -12.66 7.22
N VAL A 295 -22.13 -12.38 7.28
CA VAL A 295 -21.57 -11.13 7.81
C VAL A 295 -20.62 -10.53 6.79
N GLY A 296 -20.95 -9.36 6.27
CA GLY A 296 -20.11 -8.60 5.35
C GLY A 296 -19.26 -7.55 6.06
N ALA A 297 -18.14 -7.17 5.45
CA ALA A 297 -17.38 -5.96 5.77
C ALA A 297 -17.11 -5.17 4.49
N TYR A 298 -17.37 -3.86 4.49
CA TYR A 298 -17.15 -3.01 3.33
C TYR A 298 -16.89 -1.56 3.74
N ASN A 299 -15.67 -1.09 3.47
CA ASN A 299 -15.36 0.33 3.42
C ASN A 299 -15.96 0.90 2.12
N VAL A 300 -16.85 1.89 2.22
CA VAL A 300 -17.63 2.41 1.09
C VAL A 300 -17.13 3.76 0.55
N GLU A 301 -15.92 4.15 0.93
CA GLU A 301 -15.20 5.35 0.47
C GLU A 301 -16.03 6.65 0.52
N ASN A 302 -15.97 7.37 1.65
CA ASN A 302 -16.56 8.70 1.82
C ASN A 302 -18.03 8.81 1.39
N LEU A 303 -18.86 7.81 1.74
CA LEU A 303 -20.22 7.70 1.24
C LEU A 303 -21.15 8.74 1.88
N ALA A 304 -21.74 9.64 1.10
CA ALA A 304 -22.74 10.62 1.50
C ALA A 304 -24.06 10.40 0.71
N PRO A 305 -25.19 11.06 1.06
CA PRO A 305 -26.48 10.80 0.41
C PRO A 305 -26.49 11.07 -1.10
N THR A 306 -25.61 11.96 -1.56
CA THR A 306 -25.50 12.40 -2.97
C THR A 306 -24.26 11.86 -3.66
N SER A 307 -23.54 10.91 -3.05
CA SER A 307 -22.36 10.29 -3.66
C SER A 307 -22.75 9.58 -4.96
N ALA A 308 -22.02 9.86 -6.04
CA ALA A 308 -22.31 9.30 -7.36
C ALA A 308 -22.16 7.77 -7.39
N HIS A 309 -21.27 7.21 -6.56
CA HIS A 309 -21.02 5.77 -6.46
C HIS A 309 -22.00 5.04 -5.54
N LEU A 310 -22.89 5.72 -4.80
CA LEU A 310 -23.84 5.07 -3.87
C LEU A 310 -24.69 3.96 -4.53
N PRO A 311 -25.27 4.15 -5.73
CA PRO A 311 -26.01 3.08 -6.40
C PRO A 311 -25.12 1.88 -6.73
N ALA A 312 -23.84 2.10 -7.05
CA ALA A 312 -22.91 1.02 -7.34
C ALA A 312 -22.47 0.28 -6.06
N VAL A 313 -22.34 0.98 -4.93
CA VAL A 313 -22.15 0.36 -3.61
C VAL A 313 -23.33 -0.55 -3.26
N ALA A 314 -24.57 -0.09 -3.49
CA ALA A 314 -25.75 -0.93 -3.32
C ALA A 314 -25.71 -2.17 -4.23
N ALA A 315 -25.25 -2.00 -5.48
CA ALA A 315 -25.09 -3.12 -6.40
C ALA A 315 -24.01 -4.12 -5.96
N HIS A 316 -22.89 -3.66 -5.41
CA HIS A 316 -21.89 -4.57 -4.82
C HIS A 316 -22.49 -5.39 -3.68
N ILE A 317 -23.26 -4.76 -2.79
CA ILE A 317 -23.91 -5.45 -1.67
C ILE A 317 -24.90 -6.52 -2.16
N VAL A 318 -25.67 -6.22 -3.22
CA VAL A 318 -26.69 -7.13 -3.75
C VAL A 318 -26.10 -8.22 -4.63
N ASP A 319 -25.39 -7.83 -5.68
CA ASP A 319 -24.99 -8.71 -6.76
C ASP A 319 -23.74 -9.52 -6.42
N TYR A 320 -22.82 -8.93 -5.64
CA TYR A 320 -21.51 -9.50 -5.34
C TYR A 320 -21.41 -10.05 -3.92
N MET A 321 -21.91 -9.33 -2.91
CA MET A 321 -21.92 -9.81 -1.52
C MET A 321 -23.16 -10.67 -1.17
N LYS A 322 -24.11 -10.81 -2.10
CA LYS A 322 -25.35 -11.60 -1.95
C LYS A 322 -26.19 -11.22 -0.73
N THR A 323 -26.30 -9.92 -0.45
CA THR A 323 -27.13 -9.35 0.63
C THR A 323 -26.87 -9.97 2.02
N PRO A 324 -25.70 -9.74 2.64
CA PRO A 324 -25.38 -10.30 3.95
C PRO A 324 -26.38 -9.93 5.05
N ASP A 325 -26.61 -10.81 6.02
CA ASP A 325 -27.57 -10.55 7.11
C ASP A 325 -27.14 -9.39 8.02
N LEU A 326 -25.83 -9.17 8.15
CA LEU A 326 -25.20 -8.08 8.89
C LEU A 326 -24.00 -7.57 8.10
N ILE A 327 -23.80 -6.25 8.02
CA ILE A 327 -22.68 -5.64 7.30
C ILE A 327 -21.99 -4.62 8.21
N PHE A 328 -20.68 -4.75 8.34
CA PHE A 328 -19.78 -3.80 8.96
C PHE A 328 -19.43 -2.75 7.90
N VAL A 329 -19.94 -1.53 8.04
CA VAL A 329 -19.71 -0.46 7.06
C VAL A 329 -18.79 0.60 7.66
N GLN A 330 -17.73 0.95 6.92
CA GLN A 330 -16.80 2.04 7.25
C GLN A 330 -17.00 3.20 6.28
N GLU A 331 -16.32 4.34 6.49
CA GLU A 331 -16.35 5.48 5.55
C GLU A 331 -17.76 6.07 5.27
N VAL A 332 -18.71 5.89 6.19
CA VAL A 332 -20.03 6.54 6.11
C VAL A 332 -19.84 8.02 6.41
N GLN A 333 -20.47 8.88 5.59
CA GLN A 333 -20.87 10.31 5.61
C GLN A 333 -21.93 10.80 6.60
N ASP A 334 -21.84 12.03 7.15
CA ASP A 334 -23.02 12.71 7.67
C ASP A 334 -23.89 13.14 6.49
N ASN A 335 -25.09 13.63 6.78
CA ASN A 335 -26.09 13.99 5.79
C ASN A 335 -25.65 15.09 4.81
N THR A 336 -24.53 15.77 5.06
CA THR A 336 -24.03 16.87 4.26
C THR A 336 -22.67 16.59 3.61
N GLY A 337 -22.20 15.34 3.70
CA GLY A 337 -20.93 14.91 3.15
C GLY A 337 -19.78 15.75 3.71
N PRO A 338 -18.79 16.18 2.91
CA PRO A 338 -17.62 16.92 3.41
C PRO A 338 -17.93 18.35 3.88
N THR A 339 -19.19 18.79 3.86
CA THR A 339 -19.55 20.17 4.21
C THR A 339 -19.53 20.38 5.72
N ASN A 340 -18.52 21.10 6.21
CA ASN A 340 -18.43 21.44 7.64
C ASN A 340 -19.48 22.49 8.06
N ASN A 341 -20.64 22.02 8.55
CA ASN A 341 -21.77 22.86 8.95
C ASN A 341 -22.40 22.47 10.32
N GLY A 342 -21.78 21.56 11.07
CA GLY A 342 -22.25 21.09 12.37
C GLY A 342 -23.29 19.97 12.33
N VAL A 343 -23.69 19.47 11.15
CA VAL A 343 -24.52 18.27 11.02
C VAL A 343 -23.65 17.04 11.26
N VAL A 344 -24.02 16.21 12.23
CA VAL A 344 -23.29 14.97 12.55
C VAL A 344 -24.04 13.70 12.17
N SER A 345 -25.37 13.80 11.99
CA SER A 345 -26.22 12.64 11.74
C SER A 345 -25.98 12.09 10.34
N SER A 346 -25.93 10.76 10.22
CA SER A 346 -25.81 10.02 8.96
C SER A 346 -27.09 9.29 8.56
N ASN A 347 -28.24 9.65 9.15
CA ASN A 347 -29.49 8.93 8.91
C ASN A 347 -29.97 9.02 7.46
N ILE A 348 -29.80 10.17 6.80
CA ILE A 348 -30.14 10.31 5.37
C ILE A 348 -29.18 9.47 4.54
N THR A 349 -27.87 9.52 4.82
CA THR A 349 -26.86 8.72 4.12
C THR A 349 -27.21 7.23 4.15
N LEU A 350 -27.45 6.70 5.36
CA LEU A 350 -27.74 5.29 5.56
C LEU A 350 -29.12 4.90 5.00
N SER A 351 -30.15 5.73 5.18
CA SER A 351 -31.47 5.49 4.57
C SER A 351 -31.44 5.52 3.04
N THR A 352 -30.60 6.36 2.43
CA THR A 352 -30.44 6.37 0.96
C THR A 352 -29.79 5.08 0.48
N LEU A 353 -28.75 4.60 1.17
CA LEU A 353 -28.11 3.33 0.83
C LEU A 353 -29.07 2.14 1.02
N THR A 354 -29.77 2.04 2.15
CA THR A 354 -30.70 0.91 2.38
C THR A 354 -31.88 0.94 1.41
N ALA A 355 -32.40 2.11 1.06
CA ALA A 355 -33.44 2.24 0.03
C ALA A 355 -32.96 1.84 -1.37
N ALA A 356 -31.69 2.11 -1.71
CA ALA A 356 -31.10 1.67 -2.97
C ALA A 356 -30.99 0.13 -3.03
N ILE A 357 -30.54 -0.50 -1.93
CA ILE A 357 -30.49 -1.97 -1.79
C ILE A 357 -31.90 -2.59 -1.89
N GLU A 358 -32.88 -2.02 -1.19
CA GLU A 358 -34.27 -2.50 -1.24
C GLU A 358 -34.83 -2.38 -2.67
N THR A 359 -34.58 -1.25 -3.34
CA THR A 359 -35.01 -1.04 -4.73
C THR A 359 -34.39 -2.07 -5.66
N GLN A 360 -33.08 -2.31 -5.56
CA GLN A 360 -32.37 -3.24 -6.43
C GLN A 360 -32.80 -4.70 -6.21
N THR A 361 -33.17 -5.06 -4.99
CA THR A 361 -33.67 -6.40 -4.65
C THR A 361 -35.18 -6.56 -4.86
N ASN A 362 -35.86 -5.55 -5.41
CA ASN A 362 -37.32 -5.49 -5.55
C ASN A 362 -38.05 -5.77 -4.22
N GLY A 363 -37.52 -5.25 -3.11
CA GLY A 363 -38.08 -5.40 -1.77
C GLY A 363 -37.79 -6.74 -1.08
N SER A 364 -36.97 -7.62 -1.69
CA SER A 364 -36.66 -8.94 -1.08
C SER A 364 -35.59 -8.88 0.02
N ALA A 365 -34.77 -7.82 0.05
CA ALA A 365 -33.89 -7.54 1.19
C ALA A 365 -34.12 -6.10 1.68
N VAL A 366 -34.62 -5.98 2.91
CA VAL A 366 -34.81 -4.71 3.60
C VAL A 366 -33.76 -4.62 4.70
N TYR A 367 -33.03 -3.51 4.75
CA TYR A 367 -32.03 -3.26 5.79
C TYR A 367 -32.46 -2.15 6.71
N ASP A 368 -32.19 -2.34 7.99
CA ASP A 368 -32.14 -1.28 8.99
C ASP A 368 -30.67 -1.03 9.38
N PHE A 369 -30.39 0.01 10.15
CA PHE A 369 -29.03 0.39 10.49
C PHE A 369 -28.84 0.80 11.95
N VAL A 370 -27.61 0.63 12.42
CA VAL A 370 -27.18 0.95 13.78
C VAL A 370 -25.95 1.83 13.71
N VAL A 371 -26.00 2.98 14.36
CA VAL A 371 -24.93 3.99 14.38
C VAL A 371 -24.98 4.78 15.68
N VAL A 372 -23.85 5.34 16.10
CA VAL A 372 -23.77 6.37 17.13
C VAL A 372 -23.17 7.60 16.47
N ASP A 373 -23.89 8.72 16.45
CA ASP A 373 -23.39 9.96 15.85
C ASP A 373 -22.11 10.44 16.58
N PRO A 374 -21.11 10.95 15.84
CA PRO A 374 -19.89 11.49 16.43
C PRO A 374 -20.12 12.87 17.05
N VAL A 375 -19.11 13.36 17.78
CA VAL A 375 -19.02 14.81 18.08
C VAL A 375 -18.46 15.51 16.84
N ASP A 376 -19.04 16.66 16.51
CA ASP A 376 -18.68 17.42 15.31
C ASP A 376 -17.16 17.71 15.22
N GLY A 377 -16.56 17.29 14.10
CA GLY A 377 -15.15 17.42 13.77
C GLY A 377 -14.19 16.63 14.66
N LYS A 378 -14.68 15.67 15.46
CA LYS A 378 -13.85 14.89 16.40
C LYS A 378 -13.48 13.50 15.92
N ASP A 379 -14.21 12.96 14.95
CA ASP A 379 -13.87 11.71 14.30
C ASP A 379 -13.10 12.05 13.00
N GLY A 380 -12.07 11.25 12.70
CA GLY A 380 -11.16 11.48 11.58
C GLY A 380 -11.77 11.30 10.19
N GLY A 381 -10.92 11.22 9.16
CA GLY A 381 -11.32 11.00 7.78
C GLY A 381 -11.34 12.27 6.94
N GLN A 382 -12.15 12.29 5.88
CA GLN A 382 -12.27 13.47 5.03
C GLN A 382 -12.66 14.71 5.86
N PRO A 383 -11.88 15.81 5.76
CA PRO A 383 -12.18 17.03 6.48
C PRO A 383 -13.62 17.50 6.27
N GLY A 384 -14.34 17.72 7.36
CA GLY A 384 -15.72 18.21 7.38
C GLY A 384 -16.81 17.12 7.40
N GLY A 385 -16.51 15.87 7.03
CA GLY A 385 -17.53 14.84 6.84
C GLY A 385 -17.94 14.02 8.05
N ASN A 386 -17.40 14.27 9.25
CA ASN A 386 -17.71 13.54 10.50
C ASN A 386 -17.63 11.99 10.39
N ILE A 387 -16.69 11.42 9.63
CA ILE A 387 -16.66 9.99 9.23
C ILE A 387 -16.86 9.03 10.40
N ARG A 388 -17.60 7.94 10.19
CA ARG A 388 -17.91 6.93 11.20
C ARG A 388 -18.06 5.52 10.63
N VAL A 389 -18.16 4.56 11.55
CA VAL A 389 -18.59 3.19 11.26
C VAL A 389 -20.08 3.01 11.58
N ALA A 390 -20.73 2.09 10.87
CA ALA A 390 -22.12 1.71 11.10
C ALA A 390 -22.33 0.20 10.88
N TYR A 391 -23.46 -0.32 11.35
CA TYR A 391 -23.96 -1.61 10.90
C TYR A 391 -25.16 -1.41 9.99
N LEU A 392 -25.22 -2.15 8.89
CA LEU A 392 -26.48 -2.45 8.21
C LEU A 392 -26.88 -3.87 8.60
N TYR A 393 -28.15 -4.13 8.87
CA TYR A 393 -28.62 -5.46 9.22
C TYR A 393 -29.99 -5.75 8.64
N ARG A 394 -30.24 -7.03 8.37
CA ARG A 394 -31.54 -7.56 7.97
C ARG A 394 -32.40 -7.83 9.20
N PRO A 395 -33.43 -7.00 9.49
CA PRO A 395 -34.25 -7.13 10.69
C PRO A 395 -35.19 -8.33 10.65
N ASP A 396 -35.27 -9.06 9.54
CA ASP A 396 -35.96 -10.35 9.43
C ASP A 396 -35.07 -11.55 9.84
N VAL A 397 -33.76 -11.34 10.00
CA VAL A 397 -32.79 -12.41 10.36
C VAL A 397 -32.14 -12.18 11.72
N VAL A 398 -31.70 -10.96 12.00
CA VAL A 398 -31.01 -10.60 13.25
C VAL A 398 -31.63 -9.36 13.90
N GLU A 399 -31.51 -9.26 15.22
CA GLU A 399 -31.96 -8.08 15.98
C GLU A 399 -31.00 -7.77 17.12
N LEU A 400 -30.96 -6.49 17.53
CA LEU A 400 -30.20 -6.05 18.69
C LEU A 400 -30.72 -6.72 19.98
N TRP A 401 -29.80 -7.22 20.79
CA TRP A 401 -30.11 -7.78 22.09
C TRP A 401 -30.28 -6.67 23.14
N LYS A 402 -31.52 -6.45 23.61
CA LYS A 402 -31.85 -5.45 24.65
C LYS A 402 -31.31 -4.04 24.30
N PRO A 403 -31.77 -3.41 23.21
CA PRO A 403 -31.22 -2.15 22.73
C PRO A 403 -31.33 -1.04 23.78
N ASN A 404 -30.21 -0.35 24.02
CA ASN A 404 -30.06 0.81 24.89
C ASN A 404 -28.87 1.67 24.40
N PRO A 405 -29.03 2.38 23.26
CA PRO A 405 -27.92 3.06 22.60
C PRO A 405 -27.22 4.08 23.51
N GLY A 406 -25.89 4.08 23.48
CA GLY A 406 -25.06 5.11 24.11
C GLY A 406 -24.91 6.35 23.22
N GLY A 407 -24.55 7.48 23.83
CA GLY A 407 -24.19 8.70 23.11
C GLY A 407 -22.74 8.74 22.64
N SER A 408 -22.36 9.81 21.93
CA SER A 408 -21.04 9.98 21.31
C SER A 408 -19.85 9.87 22.27
N LEU A 409 -20.07 10.26 23.54
CA LEU A 409 -19.05 10.30 24.60
C LEU A 409 -19.27 9.23 25.69
N ASP A 410 -20.31 8.41 25.57
CA ASP A 410 -20.58 7.37 26.54
C ASP A 410 -19.67 6.16 26.28
N ALA A 411 -18.73 5.91 27.19
CA ALA A 411 -17.89 4.72 27.14
C ALA A 411 -18.71 3.46 27.43
N ASN A 412 -18.58 2.46 26.55
CA ASN A 412 -19.18 1.16 26.77
C ASN A 412 -18.41 0.36 27.83
N GLU A 413 -19.11 -0.56 28.49
CA GLU A 413 -18.54 -1.43 29.52
C GLU A 413 -19.08 -2.86 29.36
N VAL A 414 -18.26 -3.85 29.68
CA VAL A 414 -18.68 -5.26 29.74
C VAL A 414 -19.21 -5.57 31.15
N LEU A 415 -20.51 -5.77 31.26
CA LEU A 415 -21.22 -6.18 32.47
C LEU A 415 -21.16 -7.72 32.64
N PRO A 416 -21.42 -8.28 33.84
CA PRO A 416 -21.45 -9.73 34.04
C PRO A 416 -22.49 -10.41 33.15
N GLY A 417 -22.13 -11.51 32.47
CA GLY A 417 -23.10 -12.26 31.65
C GLY A 417 -22.63 -12.73 30.27
N PRO A 418 -21.54 -12.21 29.69
CA PRO A 418 -21.30 -10.78 29.44
C PRO A 418 -22.54 -10.06 28.88
N GLU A 419 -22.76 -8.80 29.28
CA GLU A 419 -23.72 -7.88 28.63
C GLU A 419 -23.04 -6.55 28.32
N LEU A 420 -23.49 -5.84 27.28
CA LEU A 420 -22.99 -4.48 27.00
C LEU A 420 -23.77 -3.47 27.83
N LYS A 421 -23.09 -2.51 28.46
CA LYS A 421 -23.74 -1.38 29.14
C LYS A 421 -24.58 -0.55 28.18
N TYR A 422 -24.07 -0.32 26.97
CA TYR A 422 -24.77 0.32 25.87
C TYR A 422 -24.76 -0.58 24.64
N ASN A 423 -25.93 -0.80 24.04
CA ASN A 423 -26.09 -1.61 22.84
C ASN A 423 -26.95 -0.87 21.80
N PRO A 424 -26.34 -0.31 20.74
CA PRO A 424 -24.88 -0.24 20.50
C PRO A 424 -24.15 0.74 21.45
N GLY A 425 -22.82 0.66 21.49
CA GLY A 425 -21.97 1.60 22.24
C GLY A 425 -20.56 1.75 21.66
N ARG A 426 -19.84 2.81 22.06
CA ARG A 426 -18.48 3.11 21.59
C ARG A 426 -17.40 2.64 22.59
N ILE A 427 -16.26 2.19 22.10
CA ILE A 427 -15.12 1.80 22.94
C ILE A 427 -14.32 3.06 23.31
N GLU A 428 -14.26 3.39 24.60
CA GLU A 428 -13.39 4.43 25.17
C GLU A 428 -13.35 5.75 24.36
N PRO A 429 -14.50 6.38 24.02
CA PRO A 429 -14.57 7.45 23.01
C PRO A 429 -13.84 8.75 23.39
N THR A 430 -13.34 8.87 24.62
CA THR A 430 -12.61 10.04 25.13
C THR A 430 -11.09 9.82 25.20
N SER A 431 -10.60 8.62 24.86
CA SER A 431 -9.17 8.33 24.80
C SER A 431 -8.49 9.10 23.67
N SER A 432 -7.29 9.61 23.93
CA SER A 432 -6.46 10.29 22.92
C SER A 432 -6.03 9.37 21.79
N ALA A 433 -6.08 8.04 21.97
CA ALA A 433 -5.85 7.08 20.89
C ALA A 433 -6.82 7.30 19.71
N TRP A 434 -7.98 7.92 19.94
CA TRP A 434 -8.97 8.22 18.92
C TRP A 434 -8.96 9.68 18.45
N ASP A 435 -7.94 10.45 18.80
CA ASP A 435 -7.80 11.84 18.34
C ASP A 435 -7.78 11.87 16.82
N ALA A 436 -8.74 12.60 16.23
CA ALA A 436 -8.95 12.65 14.78
C ALA A 436 -9.00 11.24 14.12
N SER A 437 -9.58 10.26 14.81
CA SER A 437 -9.83 8.91 14.31
C SER A 437 -11.25 8.44 14.67
N ARG A 438 -11.75 7.41 13.98
CA ARG A 438 -13.10 6.88 14.17
C ARG A 438 -13.12 5.99 15.41
N LYS A 439 -14.19 6.09 16.21
CA LYS A 439 -14.35 5.30 17.44
C LYS A 439 -15.04 3.98 17.07
N PRO A 440 -14.54 2.81 17.52
CA PRO A 440 -15.19 1.54 17.25
C PRO A 440 -16.63 1.48 17.76
N LEU A 441 -17.50 0.81 17.00
CA LEU A 441 -18.90 0.57 17.37
C LEU A 441 -19.09 -0.89 17.76
N VAL A 442 -19.64 -1.12 18.94
CA VAL A 442 -19.91 -2.46 19.47
C VAL A 442 -21.40 -2.69 19.53
N ALA A 443 -21.83 -3.89 19.16
CA ALA A 443 -23.20 -4.32 19.34
C ALA A 443 -23.31 -5.79 19.77
N ALA A 444 -24.39 -6.10 20.48
CA ALA A 444 -24.79 -7.47 20.83
C ALA A 444 -26.10 -7.81 20.11
N TRP A 445 -26.15 -9.01 19.55
CA TRP A 445 -27.20 -9.45 18.63
C TRP A 445 -27.74 -10.81 19.02
N ARG A 446 -28.94 -11.13 18.51
CA ARG A 446 -29.40 -12.51 18.39
C ARG A 446 -29.99 -12.75 17.00
N ALA A 447 -29.91 -14.00 16.55
CA ALA A 447 -30.71 -14.44 15.40
C ALA A 447 -32.18 -14.57 15.83
N ILE A 448 -33.10 -14.12 14.98
CA ILE A 448 -34.55 -14.27 15.20
C ILE A 448 -34.92 -15.74 15.21
N ASN A 449 -34.43 -16.50 14.22
CA ASN A 449 -34.61 -17.93 14.11
C ASN A 449 -33.43 -18.66 14.79
N GLY A 450 -33.64 -19.08 16.04
CA GLY A 450 -32.63 -19.78 16.82
C GLY A 450 -32.96 -19.79 18.31
N PRO A 451 -32.06 -20.33 19.15
CA PRO A 451 -32.24 -20.26 20.59
C PRO A 451 -32.20 -18.80 21.08
N GLN A 452 -33.30 -18.33 21.67
CA GLN A 452 -33.55 -16.91 21.97
C GLN A 452 -32.62 -16.25 23.00
N LYS A 453 -31.75 -17.04 23.65
CA LYS A 453 -30.76 -16.60 24.63
C LYS A 453 -29.32 -16.77 24.14
N LYS A 454 -29.13 -17.10 22.86
CA LYS A 454 -27.80 -17.24 22.27
C LYS A 454 -27.48 -15.93 21.56
N ILE A 455 -26.64 -15.15 22.21
CA ILE A 455 -26.17 -13.87 21.72
C ILE A 455 -24.80 -14.00 21.07
N PHE A 456 -24.50 -13.09 20.16
CA PHE A 456 -23.16 -12.88 19.63
C PHE A 456 -22.84 -11.37 19.63
N PHE A 457 -21.56 -11.05 19.68
CA PHE A 457 -21.05 -9.68 19.77
C PHE A 457 -20.31 -9.32 18.49
N THR A 458 -20.43 -8.06 18.09
CA THR A 458 -19.68 -7.50 16.98
C THR A 458 -18.93 -6.25 17.39
N VAL A 459 -17.75 -6.05 16.80
CA VAL A 459 -16.93 -4.83 16.98
C VAL A 459 -16.50 -4.32 15.61
N ASN A 460 -17.11 -3.22 15.16
CA ASN A 460 -16.77 -2.57 13.89
C ASN A 460 -15.72 -1.50 14.13
N VAL A 461 -14.57 -1.63 13.46
CA VAL A 461 -13.43 -0.72 13.58
C VAL A 461 -13.17 0.05 12.29
N HIS A 462 -12.57 1.22 12.46
CA HIS A 462 -11.94 1.96 11.37
C HIS A 462 -10.77 2.78 11.95
N PHE A 463 -9.59 2.18 11.99
CA PHE A 463 -8.42 2.78 12.64
C PHE A 463 -7.86 3.99 11.85
N GLY A 464 -6.89 4.68 12.44
CA GLY A 464 -6.25 5.84 11.82
C GLY A 464 -5.44 5.44 10.59
N SER A 465 -5.55 6.20 9.49
CA SER A 465 -4.84 5.89 8.26
C SER A 465 -3.32 5.98 8.40
N LYS A 466 -2.60 5.38 7.46
CA LYS A 466 -1.13 5.40 7.39
C LYS A 466 -0.59 6.74 6.82
N GLY A 467 -1.38 7.81 6.88
CA GLY A 467 -0.99 9.14 6.40
C GLY A 467 0.27 9.67 7.09
N GLY A 468 1.14 10.35 6.36
CA GLY A 468 2.44 10.82 6.87
C GLY A 468 3.55 9.75 6.87
N SER A 469 3.29 8.56 6.34
CA SER A 469 4.33 7.56 6.08
C SER A 469 5.37 8.07 5.07
N SER A 470 6.60 7.58 5.19
CA SER A 470 7.59 7.70 4.11
C SER A 470 7.39 6.58 3.09
N SER A 471 7.85 6.79 1.85
CA SER A 471 7.93 5.73 0.84
C SER A 471 8.72 4.51 1.35
N LEU A 472 8.36 3.31 0.85
CA LEU A 472 9.13 2.07 1.05
C LEU A 472 10.54 2.15 0.44
N HIS A 473 10.77 3.07 -0.49
CA HIS A 473 12.06 3.40 -1.11
C HIS A 473 12.62 4.75 -0.55
N GLY A 474 12.24 5.10 0.68
CA GLY A 474 12.67 6.33 1.35
C GLY A 474 14.00 6.21 2.11
N ASP A 475 14.55 7.37 2.50
CA ASP A 475 15.80 7.50 3.27
C ASP A 475 15.71 6.90 4.69
N PRO A 476 14.62 7.10 5.48
CA PRO A 476 14.50 6.51 6.82
C PRO A 476 14.23 5.00 6.79
N ARG A 477 14.98 4.22 7.60
CA ARG A 477 14.91 2.75 7.66
C ARG A 477 14.72 2.22 9.10
N PRO A 478 13.78 1.28 9.34
CA PRO A 478 12.63 0.98 8.47
C PRO A 478 11.83 2.25 8.14
N PRO A 479 11.08 2.30 7.02
CA PRO A 479 10.23 3.43 6.68
C PRO A 479 9.36 3.90 7.84
N ASN A 480 9.08 5.22 7.87
CA ASN A 480 8.08 5.76 8.79
C ASN A 480 6.72 5.16 8.45
N ASN A 481 6.14 4.38 9.37
CA ASN A 481 4.75 3.94 9.31
C ASN A 481 3.90 4.96 10.06
N GLY A 482 3.38 5.95 9.34
CA GLY A 482 2.65 7.09 9.91
C GLY A 482 1.50 6.65 10.82
N GLY A 483 1.42 7.26 12.01
CA GLY A 483 0.38 6.97 13.00
C GLY A 483 0.49 5.60 13.67
N VAL A 484 1.63 4.89 13.58
CA VAL A 484 1.78 3.54 14.15
C VAL A 484 1.56 3.52 15.66
N ASP A 485 2.08 4.49 16.42
CA ASP A 485 1.90 4.55 17.87
C ASP A 485 0.42 4.73 18.26
N ASP A 486 -0.31 5.57 17.52
CA ASP A 486 -1.75 5.74 17.69
C ASP A 486 -2.48 4.42 17.37
N ARG A 487 -2.14 3.74 16.27
CA ARG A 487 -2.73 2.44 15.92
C ARG A 487 -2.43 1.35 16.95
N ILE A 488 -1.24 1.33 17.56
CA ILE A 488 -0.92 0.42 18.67
C ILE A 488 -1.87 0.67 19.85
N ALA A 489 -2.08 1.94 20.23
CA ALA A 489 -3.00 2.30 21.30
C ALA A 489 -4.47 1.97 20.96
N GLN A 490 -4.90 2.21 19.72
CA GLN A 490 -6.24 1.84 19.22
C GLN A 490 -6.46 0.32 19.27
N ALA A 491 -5.46 -0.45 18.83
CA ALA A 491 -5.46 -1.91 18.89
C ALA A 491 -5.54 -2.44 20.32
N GLU A 492 -4.79 -1.83 21.26
CA GLU A 492 -4.84 -2.19 22.67
C GLU A 492 -6.23 -1.96 23.28
N LEU A 493 -6.84 -0.77 23.06
CA LEU A 493 -8.16 -0.45 23.61
C LEU A 493 -9.27 -1.35 23.06
N ALA A 494 -9.30 -1.55 21.74
CA ALA A 494 -10.27 -2.44 21.11
C ALA A 494 -10.07 -3.89 21.55
N GLY A 495 -8.82 -4.34 21.63
CA GLY A 495 -8.47 -5.69 22.06
C GLY A 495 -8.80 -5.95 23.53
N ASP A 496 -8.47 -5.03 24.43
CA ASP A 496 -8.77 -5.17 25.86
C ASP A 496 -10.28 -5.22 26.12
N PHE A 497 -11.09 -4.42 25.41
CA PHE A 497 -12.55 -4.49 25.51
C PHE A 497 -13.09 -5.86 25.10
N ILE A 498 -12.60 -6.42 23.99
CA ILE A 498 -12.97 -7.78 23.54
C ILE A 498 -12.51 -8.84 24.54
N GLY A 499 -11.30 -8.69 25.07
CA GLY A 499 -10.72 -9.56 26.09
C GLY A 499 -11.60 -9.61 27.35
N GLN A 500 -12.23 -8.50 27.75
CA GLN A 500 -13.19 -8.47 28.85
C GLN A 500 -14.44 -9.32 28.57
N ILE A 501 -14.95 -9.34 27.33
CA ILE A 501 -16.07 -10.20 26.94
C ILE A 501 -15.68 -11.68 27.08
N LEU A 502 -14.51 -12.07 26.56
CA LEU A 502 -14.02 -13.45 26.66
C LEU A 502 -13.66 -13.85 28.11
N ALA A 503 -13.20 -12.91 28.93
CA ALA A 503 -12.96 -13.18 30.34
C ALA A 503 -14.26 -13.45 31.12
N ALA A 504 -15.36 -12.81 30.74
CA ALA A 504 -16.68 -13.03 31.31
C ALA A 504 -17.36 -14.30 30.78
N ASP A 505 -17.19 -14.64 29.50
CA ASP A 505 -17.59 -15.91 28.90
C ASP A 505 -16.57 -16.37 27.84
N PRO A 506 -15.74 -17.39 28.14
CA PRO A 506 -14.77 -17.94 27.19
C PRO A 506 -15.40 -18.56 25.93
N ASN A 507 -16.71 -18.82 25.93
CA ASN A 507 -17.46 -19.33 24.79
C ASN A 507 -18.28 -18.24 24.08
N ALA A 508 -18.08 -16.97 24.44
CA ALA A 508 -18.70 -15.85 23.75
C ALA A 508 -18.33 -15.89 22.26
N ARG A 509 -19.33 -15.61 21.42
CA ARG A 509 -19.17 -15.51 19.97
C ARG A 509 -18.94 -14.07 19.61
N ILE A 510 -17.73 -13.76 19.18
CA ILE A 510 -17.30 -12.39 18.90
C ILE A 510 -16.76 -12.35 17.47
N ILE A 511 -17.22 -11.35 16.72
CA ILE A 511 -16.75 -11.01 15.38
C ILE A 511 -16.27 -9.56 15.42
N ALA A 512 -14.97 -9.34 15.32
CA ALA A 512 -14.42 -7.99 15.12
C ALA A 512 -14.04 -7.84 13.66
N GLY A 513 -14.37 -6.72 13.02
CA GLY A 513 -14.05 -6.54 11.60
C GLY A 513 -14.15 -5.10 11.13
N GLY A 514 -13.68 -4.87 9.92
CA GLY A 514 -13.60 -3.56 9.29
C GLY A 514 -12.18 -3.19 8.92
N ASP A 515 -11.94 -1.89 8.74
CA ASP A 515 -10.67 -1.33 8.29
C ASP A 515 -9.73 -1.09 9.47
N PHE A 516 -8.72 -1.95 9.66
CA PHE A 516 -7.71 -1.76 10.71
C PHE A 516 -6.55 -0.87 10.26
N ASN A 517 -6.52 -0.46 8.98
CA ASN A 517 -5.46 0.34 8.36
C ASN A 517 -4.05 -0.22 8.60
N GLU A 518 -3.95 -1.54 8.80
CA GLU A 518 -2.71 -2.17 9.20
C GLU A 518 -2.72 -3.69 8.94
N PHE A 519 -1.53 -4.27 8.77
CA PHE A 519 -1.36 -5.67 8.36
C PHE A 519 -1.29 -6.62 9.56
N THR A 520 -1.80 -7.85 9.43
CA THR A 520 -1.83 -8.85 10.51
C THR A 520 -0.45 -9.18 11.09
N PHE A 521 0.59 -9.07 10.28
CA PHE A 521 1.97 -9.41 10.64
C PHE A 521 2.77 -8.25 11.27
N VAL A 522 2.19 -7.06 11.45
CA VAL A 522 2.90 -5.92 12.07
C VAL A 522 2.39 -5.61 13.49
N GLU A 523 3.09 -4.72 14.19
CA GLU A 523 2.94 -4.54 15.64
C GLU A 523 1.51 -4.22 16.11
N PRO A 524 0.74 -3.28 15.49
CA PRO A 524 -0.61 -2.99 15.97
C PRO A 524 -1.55 -4.22 15.97
N LEU A 525 -1.53 -5.05 14.92
CA LEU A 525 -2.42 -6.23 14.87
C LEU A 525 -1.90 -7.39 15.72
N LYS A 526 -0.59 -7.50 15.95
CA LYS A 526 -0.02 -8.41 16.97
C LYS A 526 -0.51 -8.04 18.36
N VAL A 527 -0.54 -6.74 18.69
CA VAL A 527 -1.11 -6.23 19.94
C VAL A 527 -2.61 -6.53 20.03
N PHE A 528 -3.37 -6.22 18.97
CA PHE A 528 -4.82 -6.48 18.92
C PHE A 528 -5.15 -7.95 19.18
N THR A 529 -4.52 -8.88 18.45
CA THR A 529 -4.76 -10.32 18.61
C THR A 529 -4.34 -10.82 19.99
N SER A 530 -3.21 -10.35 20.52
CA SER A 530 -2.75 -10.70 21.87
C SER A 530 -3.69 -10.21 22.97
N LYS A 531 -4.26 -9.01 22.86
CA LYS A 531 -5.18 -8.46 23.87
C LYS A 531 -6.59 -9.04 23.75
N SER A 532 -7.07 -9.19 22.52
CA SER A 532 -8.44 -9.63 22.24
C SER A 532 -8.64 -11.13 22.42
N GLY A 533 -7.61 -11.95 22.22
CA GLY A 533 -7.74 -13.41 22.16
C GLY A 533 -8.51 -13.93 20.94
N LEU A 534 -8.79 -13.06 19.97
CA LEU A 534 -9.38 -13.45 18.68
C LEU A 534 -8.28 -13.97 17.74
N VAL A 535 -8.71 -14.75 16.75
CA VAL A 535 -7.86 -15.28 15.68
C VAL A 535 -8.28 -14.71 14.33
N ASP A 536 -7.31 -14.56 13.43
CA ASP A 536 -7.55 -14.10 12.05
C ASP A 536 -8.42 -15.12 11.30
N LEU A 537 -9.53 -14.66 10.72
CA LEU A 537 -10.45 -15.51 10.00
C LEU A 537 -9.84 -16.09 8.73
N ASP A 538 -8.94 -15.37 8.06
CA ASP A 538 -8.23 -15.88 6.88
C ASP A 538 -7.41 -17.12 7.19
N GLU A 539 -6.73 -17.12 8.34
CA GLU A 539 -6.01 -18.30 8.83
C GLU A 539 -6.95 -19.44 9.21
N VAL A 540 -8.10 -19.14 9.83
CA VAL A 540 -9.09 -20.15 10.24
C VAL A 540 -9.66 -20.89 9.04
N VAL A 541 -9.96 -20.19 7.94
CA VAL A 541 -10.54 -20.80 6.73
C VAL A 541 -9.49 -21.23 5.71
N GLY A 542 -8.21 -20.87 5.93
CA GLY A 542 -7.09 -21.29 5.09
C GLY A 542 -6.99 -20.53 3.77
N ILE A 543 -7.35 -19.24 3.73
CA ILE A 543 -7.13 -18.41 2.55
C ILE A 543 -5.61 -18.27 2.34
N PRO A 544 -5.08 -18.56 1.13
CA PRO A 544 -3.66 -18.39 0.82
C PRO A 544 -3.22 -16.94 1.10
N PRO A 545 -2.05 -16.70 1.73
CA PRO A 545 -1.59 -15.35 2.06
C PRO A 545 -1.61 -14.36 0.89
N VAL A 546 -1.33 -14.83 -0.32
CA VAL A 546 -1.31 -13.99 -1.53
C VAL A 546 -2.71 -13.57 -2.03
N GLU A 547 -3.79 -14.18 -1.54
CA GLU A 547 -5.17 -13.88 -1.92
C GLU A 547 -5.96 -13.12 -0.83
N ARG A 548 -5.28 -12.63 0.22
CA ARG A 548 -5.94 -11.95 1.35
C ARG A 548 -6.12 -10.44 1.16
N TYR A 549 -5.74 -9.89 0.01
CA TYR A 549 -5.72 -8.45 -0.18
C TYR A 549 -7.13 -7.87 -0.30
N THR A 550 -7.29 -6.65 0.19
CA THR A 550 -8.54 -5.87 0.08
C THR A 550 -8.29 -4.46 -0.45
N TYR A 551 -7.04 -4.11 -0.71
CA TYR A 551 -6.62 -2.77 -1.09
C TYR A 551 -5.36 -2.84 -1.97
N VAL A 552 -5.13 -1.83 -2.80
CA VAL A 552 -3.92 -1.74 -3.64
C VAL A 552 -3.30 -0.36 -3.51
N TYR A 553 -2.02 -0.31 -3.14
CA TYR A 553 -1.27 0.92 -2.98
C TYR A 553 0.22 0.72 -3.26
N ASP A 554 0.79 1.70 -3.97
CA ASP A 554 2.08 1.62 -4.63
C ASP A 554 2.21 0.32 -5.42
N MET A 555 3.22 -0.53 -5.16
CA MET A 555 3.41 -1.80 -5.86
C MET A 555 2.60 -2.97 -5.29
N ASN A 556 1.94 -2.78 -4.15
CA ASN A 556 1.45 -3.89 -3.34
C ASN A 556 -0.07 -4.02 -3.40
N ALA A 557 -0.54 -5.25 -3.60
CA ALA A 557 -1.83 -5.67 -3.07
C ALA A 557 -1.68 -5.91 -1.56
N GLN A 558 -2.58 -5.34 -0.76
CA GLN A 558 -2.48 -5.21 0.69
C GLN A 558 -3.77 -5.61 1.37
N GLN A 559 -3.68 -6.12 2.60
CA GLN A 559 -4.85 -6.41 3.44
C GLN A 559 -4.97 -5.36 4.55
N LEU A 560 -5.94 -4.45 4.41
CA LEU A 560 -6.27 -3.45 5.43
C LEU A 560 -7.58 -3.79 6.16
N ASP A 561 -8.47 -4.52 5.49
CA ASP A 561 -9.74 -4.97 6.03
C ASP A 561 -9.60 -6.40 6.52
N HIS A 562 -9.95 -6.60 7.79
CA HIS A 562 -9.78 -7.89 8.45
C HIS A 562 -11.09 -8.30 9.11
N MET A 563 -11.23 -9.61 9.33
CA MET A 563 -12.23 -10.15 10.25
C MET A 563 -11.53 -11.08 11.24
N PHE A 564 -11.64 -10.77 12.52
CA PHE A 564 -11.13 -11.58 13.61
C PHE A 564 -12.28 -12.21 14.38
N VAL A 565 -12.11 -13.45 14.79
CA VAL A 565 -13.18 -14.23 15.42
C VAL A 565 -12.74 -14.90 16.71
N SER A 566 -13.68 -15.02 17.64
CA SER A 566 -13.46 -15.74 18.89
C SER A 566 -13.19 -17.22 18.64
N PRO A 567 -12.49 -17.94 19.53
CA PRO A 567 -12.31 -19.39 19.43
C PRO A 567 -13.62 -20.18 19.27
N ALA A 568 -14.73 -19.67 19.81
CA ALA A 568 -16.05 -20.28 19.68
C ALA A 568 -16.60 -20.29 18.25
N LEU A 569 -16.16 -19.34 17.41
CA LEU A 569 -16.50 -19.21 15.98
C LEU A 569 -15.39 -19.74 15.06
N ALA A 570 -14.16 -19.92 15.56
CA ALA A 570 -13.01 -20.42 14.82
C ALA A 570 -13.05 -21.94 14.54
N LYS A 571 -14.21 -22.47 14.14
CA LYS A 571 -14.40 -23.87 13.79
C LYS A 571 -14.53 -23.98 12.27
N ALA A 572 -13.45 -24.41 11.60
CA ALA A 572 -13.35 -24.43 10.13
C ALA A 572 -14.46 -25.20 9.39
N ASN A 573 -15.13 -26.15 10.04
CA ASN A 573 -16.27 -26.87 9.45
C ASN A 573 -17.62 -26.14 9.59
N GLN A 574 -17.65 -24.98 10.24
CA GLN A 574 -18.85 -24.20 10.58
C GLN A 574 -18.74 -22.73 10.16
N THR A 575 -17.57 -22.33 9.67
CA THR A 575 -17.24 -20.96 9.31
C THR A 575 -16.62 -20.92 7.92
N GLN A 576 -17.06 -19.98 7.10
CA GLN A 576 -16.50 -19.74 5.76
C GLN A 576 -16.24 -18.24 5.61
N TYR A 577 -15.31 -17.87 4.74
CA TYR A 577 -14.93 -16.50 4.47
C TYR A 577 -14.41 -16.37 3.04
N GLU A 578 -14.80 -15.30 2.36
CA GLU A 578 -14.40 -14.98 0.99
C GLU A 578 -14.15 -13.47 0.88
N HIS A 579 -13.02 -13.09 0.29
CA HIS A 579 -12.80 -11.75 -0.24
C HIS A 579 -13.41 -11.67 -1.65
N VAL A 580 -14.09 -10.56 -1.94
CA VAL A 580 -14.69 -10.32 -3.25
C VAL A 580 -13.90 -9.22 -3.94
N HIS A 581 -12.88 -9.62 -4.71
CA HIS A 581 -11.89 -8.71 -5.33
C HIS A 581 -12.46 -7.87 -6.48
N ILE A 582 -13.51 -7.09 -6.26
CA ILE A 582 -14.21 -6.34 -7.32
C ILE A 582 -13.62 -4.96 -7.61
N ASN A 583 -12.82 -4.40 -6.70
CA ASN A 583 -12.28 -3.05 -6.80
C ASN A 583 -10.75 -3.03 -6.98
N SER A 584 -10.01 -3.84 -6.24
CA SER A 584 -8.54 -3.74 -6.17
C SER A 584 -7.81 -3.87 -7.51
N TRP A 585 -8.34 -4.65 -8.44
CA TRP A 585 -7.67 -4.96 -9.70
C TRP A 585 -8.19 -4.16 -10.89
N GLU A 586 -9.29 -3.41 -10.75
CA GLU A 586 -9.98 -2.71 -11.84
C GLU A 586 -9.31 -1.40 -12.28
N LEU A 587 -9.78 -0.88 -13.42
CA LEU A 587 -9.43 0.46 -13.92
C LEU A 587 -9.97 1.56 -12.99
N TYR A 588 -9.33 2.72 -13.02
CA TYR A 588 -9.66 3.84 -12.12
C TYR A 588 -11.13 4.29 -12.22
N ASP A 589 -11.66 4.42 -13.44
CA ASP A 589 -13.04 4.88 -13.68
C ASP A 589 -14.10 3.81 -13.32
N ASP A 590 -13.69 2.55 -13.14
CA ASP A 590 -14.57 1.44 -12.79
C ASP A 590 -14.60 1.17 -11.26
N LEU A 591 -13.79 1.90 -10.49
CA LEU A 591 -13.76 1.79 -9.03
C LEU A 591 -15.04 2.33 -8.41
N VAL A 592 -15.65 1.50 -7.56
CA VAL A 592 -16.78 1.90 -6.72
C VAL A 592 -16.30 2.29 -5.33
N SER A 593 -15.28 1.60 -4.83
CA SER A 593 -14.51 1.95 -3.64
C SER A 593 -13.06 1.58 -3.90
N ASP A 594 -12.12 2.20 -3.20
CA ASP A 594 -10.74 1.76 -3.16
C ASP A 594 -10.50 0.44 -2.38
N HIS A 595 -11.49 -0.06 -1.64
CA HIS A 595 -11.45 -1.31 -0.89
C HIS A 595 -12.32 -2.43 -1.49
N ASP A 596 -11.89 -3.68 -1.40
CA ASP A 596 -12.72 -4.85 -1.71
C ASP A 596 -13.60 -5.25 -0.51
N PRO A 597 -14.88 -5.60 -0.73
CA PRO A 597 -15.72 -6.17 0.32
C PRO A 597 -15.34 -7.62 0.61
N SER A 598 -15.66 -8.06 1.82
CA SER A 598 -15.49 -9.46 2.25
C SER A 598 -16.77 -10.00 2.91
N VAL A 599 -17.04 -11.29 2.76
CA VAL A 599 -18.25 -11.95 3.31
C VAL A 599 -17.86 -13.22 4.06
N ALA A 600 -18.36 -13.36 5.28
CA ALA A 600 -18.24 -14.56 6.09
C ALA A 600 -19.61 -15.23 6.30
N LEU A 601 -19.61 -16.53 6.59
CA LEU A 601 -20.78 -17.30 7.01
C LEU A 601 -20.50 -17.96 8.35
N PHE A 602 -21.32 -17.67 9.36
CA PHE A 602 -21.13 -18.16 10.73
C PHE A 602 -22.27 -19.01 11.26
N ASN A 603 -21.93 -19.99 12.09
CA ASN A 603 -22.87 -20.63 13.01
C ASN A 603 -22.80 -19.99 14.41
N VAL A 604 -23.83 -19.21 14.73
CA VAL A 604 -23.99 -18.51 16.01
C VAL A 604 -24.93 -19.21 17.01
N CYS A 605 -25.42 -20.42 16.73
CA CYS A 605 -26.42 -21.09 17.58
C CYS A 605 -25.96 -21.52 18.97
N GLY A 606 -24.66 -21.69 19.21
CA GLY A 606 -24.21 -22.17 20.52
C GLY A 606 -24.48 -23.64 20.80
N CYS A 607 -23.87 -24.53 20.00
CA CYS A 607 -23.85 -25.97 20.22
C CYS A 607 -22.85 -26.37 21.31
#